data_AF-A0A956SKR8-F1
#
_entry.id   AF-A0A956SKR8-F1
#
_cell.length_a   1.000
_cell.length_b   1.000
_cell.length_c   1.000
_cell.angle_alpha   90.00
_cell.angle_beta   90.00
_cell.angle_gamma   90.00
#
_symmetry.space_group_name_H-M   'P 1'
#
loop_
_entity.id
_entity.type
_entity.pdbx_description
1 polymer ?
#
loop_
_entity_poly.entity_id
_entity_poly.type
_entity_poly.pdbx_seq_one_letter_code
_entity_poly.pdbx_strand_id
1 'polypeptide(L)'
;FDRLDGLDDAFAVDAVLCALGTTARQTPDPAEYRRIEVEIPLEVARRAQAAGATRFGLVSSVGADPTSRATYLRQKGELEQALEAMGWERLVIARPSVIAGRRSEFRLSERIGLVLGQVAPLRYRPIAAERIATELVSAVIQAGPAVEVLDNITLHRGIG
;
A
#
# COMPACT_ATOMS: atom_id res chain seq x y z
N PHE A 1 -12.57 -9.93 -8.01
CA PHE A 1 -11.31 -9.63 -8.74
C PHE A 1 -10.87 -10.85 -9.54
N ASP A 2 -11.81 -11.65 -10.08
CA ASP A 2 -11.52 -13.07 -10.32
C ASP A 2 -10.81 -13.40 -11.61
N ARG A 3 -10.58 -12.44 -12.50
CA ARG A 3 -9.85 -12.69 -13.76
C ARG A 3 -8.99 -11.49 -14.10
N LEU A 4 -7.67 -11.67 -14.01
CA LEU A 4 -6.69 -10.79 -14.64
C LEU A 4 -6.43 -11.20 -16.09
N ASP A 5 -6.92 -12.38 -16.51
CA ASP A 5 -6.79 -12.90 -17.86
C ASP A 5 -7.59 -12.07 -18.87
N GLY A 6 -6.98 -11.80 -20.03
CA GLY A 6 -7.57 -10.97 -21.08
C GLY A 6 -7.47 -9.47 -20.82
N LEU A 7 -6.69 -9.05 -19.82
CA LEU A 7 -6.37 -7.64 -19.55
C LEU A 7 -4.95 -7.27 -20.01
N ASP A 8 -4.36 -8.04 -20.93
CA ASP A 8 -2.96 -7.88 -21.33
C ASP A 8 -2.67 -6.46 -21.84
N ASP A 9 -3.56 -5.88 -22.64
CA ASP A 9 -3.46 -4.50 -23.11
C ASP A 9 -3.55 -3.46 -21.97
N ALA A 10 -4.28 -3.78 -20.89
CA ALA A 10 -4.40 -2.89 -19.73
C ALA A 10 -3.11 -2.84 -18.88
N PHE A 11 -2.18 -3.77 -19.11
CA PHE A 11 -0.87 -3.79 -18.45
C PHE A 11 0.22 -3.06 -19.24
N ALA A 12 -0.05 -2.62 -20.48
CA ALA A 12 0.86 -1.79 -21.27
C ALA A 12 0.91 -0.36 -20.73
N VAL A 13 1.61 -0.17 -19.61
CA VAL A 13 1.74 1.09 -18.87
C VAL A 13 3.18 1.30 -18.40
N ASP A 14 3.57 2.54 -18.12
CA ASP A 14 4.90 2.85 -17.58
C ASP A 14 5.01 2.54 -16.07
N ALA A 15 3.89 2.71 -15.35
CA ALA A 15 3.83 2.62 -13.90
C ALA A 15 2.50 2.04 -13.39
N VAL A 16 2.56 1.28 -12.30
CA VAL A 16 1.38 0.76 -11.60
C VAL A 16 1.30 1.30 -10.18
N LEU A 17 0.10 1.65 -9.72
CA LEU A 17 -0.19 2.01 -8.33
C LEU A 17 -1.18 1.00 -7.74
N CYS A 18 -0.73 0.23 -6.76
CA CYS A 18 -1.51 -0.78 -6.07
C CYS A 18 -1.96 -0.27 -4.70
N ALA A 19 -3.25 0.01 -4.57
CA ALA A 19 -3.92 0.27 -3.29
C ALA A 19 -4.88 -0.86 -2.89
N LEU A 20 -4.63 -2.08 -3.41
CA LEU A 20 -5.48 -3.23 -3.14
C LEU A 20 -5.30 -3.69 -1.69
N GLY A 21 -6.44 -4.01 -1.07
CA GLY A 21 -6.49 -4.61 0.25
C GLY A 21 -7.93 -4.95 0.62
N THR A 22 -8.08 -5.82 1.61
CA THR A 22 -9.33 -6.24 2.20
C THR A 22 -9.21 -6.24 3.73
N THR A 23 -10.31 -6.57 4.42
CA THR A 23 -10.32 -6.72 5.86
C THR A 23 -10.73 -8.14 6.22
N ALA A 24 -10.23 -8.67 7.34
CA ALA A 24 -10.63 -10.00 7.81
C ALA A 24 -12.16 -10.12 8.04
N ARG A 25 -12.84 -8.99 8.25
CA ARG A 25 -14.31 -8.93 8.34
C ARG A 25 -14.98 -9.15 6.98
N GLN A 26 -14.42 -8.63 5.90
CA GLN A 26 -14.96 -8.75 4.54
C GLN A 26 -14.53 -10.05 3.87
N THR A 27 -13.33 -10.55 4.19
CA THR A 27 -12.75 -11.77 3.65
C THR A 27 -12.30 -12.65 4.82
N PRO A 28 -13.23 -13.40 5.45
CA PRO A 28 -12.92 -14.24 6.61
C PRO A 28 -12.16 -15.52 6.25
N ASP A 29 -12.25 -15.96 4.99
CA ASP A 29 -11.46 -17.10 4.50
C ASP A 29 -9.98 -16.70 4.40
N PRO A 30 -9.06 -17.36 5.13
CA PRO A 30 -7.64 -17.01 5.11
C PRO A 30 -6.97 -17.16 3.75
N ALA A 31 -7.42 -18.12 2.93
CA ALA A 31 -6.86 -18.34 1.59
C ALA A 31 -7.25 -17.19 0.66
N GLU A 32 -8.54 -16.83 0.60
CA GLU A 32 -8.99 -15.67 -0.16
C GLU A 32 -8.40 -14.35 0.37
N TYR A 33 -8.23 -14.22 1.69
CA TYR A 33 -7.58 -13.04 2.29
C TYR A 33 -6.14 -12.89 1.78
N ARG A 34 -5.36 -13.98 1.80
CA ARG A 34 -4.00 -13.99 1.26
C ARG A 34 -3.98 -13.72 -0.25
N ARG A 35 -4.92 -14.31 -1.00
CA ARG A 35 -5.05 -14.10 -2.44
C ARG A 35 -5.22 -12.62 -2.76
N ILE A 36 -6.10 -11.92 -2.04
CA ILE A 36 -6.34 -10.49 -2.24
C ILE A 36 -5.17 -9.63 -1.74
N GLU A 37 -4.61 -9.92 -0.56
CA GLU A 37 -3.57 -9.09 0.06
C GLU A 37 -2.18 -9.27 -0.55
N VAL A 38 -1.88 -10.43 -1.14
CA VAL A 38 -0.52 -10.78 -1.58
C VAL A 38 -0.49 -11.24 -3.04
N GLU A 39 -1.29 -12.25 -3.38
CA GLU A 39 -1.13 -12.95 -4.66
C GLU A 39 -1.59 -12.10 -5.84
N ILE A 40 -2.74 -11.43 -5.73
CA ILE A 40 -3.27 -10.54 -6.78
C ILE A 40 -2.32 -9.35 -7.02
N PRO A 41 -1.85 -8.62 -6.00
CA PRO A 41 -0.85 -7.56 -6.19
C PRO A 41 0.43 -8.04 -6.87
N LEU A 42 0.95 -9.22 -6.49
CA LEU A 42 2.14 -9.79 -7.13
C LEU A 42 1.88 -10.18 -8.59
N GLU A 43 0.71 -10.72 -8.90
CA GLU A 43 0.36 -11.06 -10.27
C GLU A 43 0.21 -9.82 -11.15
N VAL A 44 -0.43 -8.77 -10.63
CA VAL A 44 -0.49 -7.45 -11.29
C VAL A 44 0.91 -6.91 -11.55
N ALA A 45 1.80 -6.99 -10.55
CA ALA A 45 3.19 -6.57 -10.67
C ALA A 45 3.92 -7.33 -11.78
N ARG A 46 3.79 -8.66 -11.83
CA ARG A 46 4.44 -9.50 -12.85
C ARG A 46 3.95 -9.19 -14.25
N ARG A 47 2.63 -9.07 -14.43
CA ARG A 47 2.04 -8.79 -15.75
C ARG A 47 2.43 -7.41 -16.26
N ALA A 48 2.38 -6.39 -15.39
CA ALA A 48 2.82 -5.05 -15.74
C ALA A 48 4.30 -5.02 -16.14
N GLN A 49 5.18 -5.67 -15.37
CA GLN A 49 6.61 -5.73 -15.70
C GLN A 49 6.86 -6.46 -17.04
N ALA A 50 6.15 -7.57 -17.27
CA ALA A 50 6.23 -8.31 -18.53
C ALA A 50 5.71 -7.49 -19.74
N ALA A 51 4.78 -6.56 -19.51
CA ALA A 51 4.26 -5.62 -20.49
C ALA A 51 5.09 -4.33 -20.63
N GLY A 52 6.20 -4.21 -19.90
CA GLY A 52 7.16 -3.11 -20.02
C GLY A 52 7.09 -2.04 -18.93
N ALA A 53 6.23 -2.18 -17.92
CA ALA A 53 6.21 -1.26 -16.79
C ALA A 53 7.54 -1.34 -16.02
N THR A 54 8.14 -0.19 -15.75
CA THR A 54 9.41 -0.11 -15.00
C THR A 54 9.22 0.39 -13.57
N ARG A 55 8.00 0.84 -13.23
CA ARG A 55 7.69 1.47 -11.96
C ARG A 55 6.48 0.86 -11.25
N PHE A 56 6.57 0.72 -9.93
CA PHE A 56 5.49 0.18 -9.11
C PHE A 56 5.37 0.95 -7.79
N GLY A 57 4.15 1.35 -7.43
CA GLY A 57 3.82 1.96 -6.15
C GLY A 57 2.88 1.05 -5.36
N LEU A 58 3.18 0.79 -4.09
CA LEU A 58 2.35 -0.01 -3.20
C LEU A 58 1.87 0.81 -2.00
N VAL A 59 0.57 0.72 -1.68
CA VAL A 59 0.05 1.09 -0.35
C VAL A 59 0.11 -0.14 0.56
N SER A 60 1.06 -0.12 1.50
CA SER A 60 1.28 -1.14 2.52
C SER A 60 0.79 -0.64 3.88
N SER A 61 1.55 -0.89 4.96
CA SER A 61 1.19 -0.54 6.32
C SER A 61 2.42 -0.24 7.17
N VAL A 62 2.26 0.67 8.14
CA VAL A 62 3.19 0.80 9.25
C VAL A 62 3.34 -0.55 9.95
N GLY A 63 4.59 -0.95 10.19
CA GLY A 63 4.92 -2.22 10.85
C GLY A 63 4.78 -3.46 9.98
N ALA A 64 4.62 -3.32 8.66
CA ALA A 64 4.77 -4.45 7.73
C ALA A 64 6.12 -5.13 7.95
N ASP A 65 6.07 -6.45 8.18
CA ASP A 65 7.23 -7.27 8.56
C ASP A 65 6.91 -8.74 8.28
N PRO A 66 7.61 -9.43 7.37
CA PRO A 66 7.35 -10.83 7.00
C PRO A 66 7.55 -11.82 8.15
N THR A 67 8.15 -11.39 9.27
CA THR A 67 8.34 -12.21 10.48
C THR A 67 7.28 -11.95 11.56
N SER A 68 6.35 -11.02 11.32
CA SER A 68 5.33 -10.64 12.30
C SER A 68 4.40 -11.79 12.68
N ARG A 69 3.99 -11.83 13.95
CA ARG A 69 2.93 -12.75 14.41
C ARG A 69 1.54 -12.33 13.92
N ALA A 70 1.34 -11.03 13.69
CA ALA A 70 0.09 -10.51 13.16
C ALA A 70 -0.01 -10.81 11.66
N THR A 71 -0.98 -11.62 11.26
CA THR A 71 -1.16 -12.08 9.86
C THR A 71 -1.19 -10.94 8.85
N TYR A 72 -1.88 -9.83 9.16
CA TYR A 72 -1.92 -8.64 8.29
C TYR A 72 -0.53 -8.05 8.04
N LEU A 73 0.22 -7.77 9.10
CA LEU A 73 1.56 -7.17 8.99
C LEU A 73 2.56 -8.13 8.32
N ARG A 74 2.40 -9.43 8.59
CA ARG A 74 3.17 -10.49 7.94
C ARG A 74 2.93 -10.52 6.43
N GLN A 75 1.68 -10.57 6.00
CA GLN A 75 1.33 -10.60 4.59
C GLN A 75 1.76 -9.33 3.85
N LYS A 76 1.59 -8.15 4.46
CA LYS A 76 2.13 -6.91 3.90
C LYS A 76 3.66 -6.97 3.74
N GLY A 77 4.38 -7.44 4.75
CA GLY A 77 5.84 -7.59 4.67
C GLY A 77 6.30 -8.64 3.65
N GLU A 78 5.59 -9.77 3.54
CA GLU A 78 5.84 -10.79 2.51
C GLU A 78 5.64 -10.24 1.09
N LEU A 79 4.58 -9.44 0.88
CA LEU A 79 4.33 -8.78 -0.40
C LEU A 79 5.45 -7.78 -0.74
N GLU A 80 5.84 -6.93 0.22
CA GLU A 80 6.93 -5.96 0.03
C GLU A 80 8.23 -6.66 -0.36
N GLN A 81 8.63 -7.69 0.39
CA GLN A 81 9.84 -8.47 0.11
C GLN A 81 9.80 -9.12 -1.28
N ALA A 82 8.64 -9.64 -1.68
CA ALA A 82 8.47 -10.24 -3.00
C ALA A 82 8.56 -9.21 -4.13
N LEU A 83 7.99 -8.01 -3.96
CA LEU A 83 8.10 -6.92 -4.93
C LEU A 83 9.53 -6.38 -5.04
N GLU A 84 10.24 -6.24 -3.91
CA GLU A 84 11.65 -5.81 -3.89
C GLU A 84 12.54 -6.77 -4.69
N ALA A 85 12.26 -8.07 -4.63
CA ALA A 85 13.01 -9.09 -5.36
C ALA A 85 12.77 -9.08 -6.89
N MET A 86 11.79 -8.32 -7.40
CA MET A 86 11.46 -8.29 -8.83
C MET A 86 12.36 -7.36 -9.67
N GLY A 87 13.22 -6.56 -9.04
CA GLY A 87 14.19 -5.72 -9.76
C GLY A 87 13.57 -4.56 -10.54
N TRP A 88 12.59 -3.86 -9.95
CA TRP A 88 12.02 -2.65 -10.51
C TRP A 88 13.06 -1.54 -10.68
N GLU A 89 12.96 -0.73 -11.74
CA GLU A 89 13.73 0.52 -11.83
C GLU A 89 13.31 1.51 -10.74
N ARG A 90 12.02 1.45 -10.37
CA ARG A 90 11.45 2.27 -9.31
C ARG A 90 10.30 1.56 -8.60
N LEU A 91 10.55 1.12 -7.37
CA LEU A 91 9.55 0.60 -6.43
C LEU A 91 9.38 1.59 -5.28
N VAL A 92 8.15 2.06 -5.06
CA VAL A 92 7.82 2.93 -3.92
C VAL A 92 6.79 2.25 -3.04
N ILE A 93 7.08 2.16 -1.74
CA ILE A 93 6.23 1.47 -0.77
C ILE A 93 5.80 2.49 0.29
N ALA A 94 4.52 2.88 0.26
CA ALA A 94 3.93 3.73 1.29
C ALA A 94 3.51 2.85 2.48
N ARG A 95 4.02 3.15 3.68
CA ARG A 95 3.67 2.47 4.94
C ARG A 95 2.88 3.42 5.86
N PRO A 96 1.62 3.74 5.53
CA PRO A 96 0.78 4.60 6.36
C PRO A 96 0.38 3.90 7.67
N SER A 97 -0.01 4.71 8.64
CA SER A 97 -0.68 4.24 9.85
C SER A 97 -2.18 4.06 9.60
N VAL A 98 -3.04 4.65 10.44
CA VAL A 98 -4.49 4.63 10.24
C VAL A 98 -4.89 5.64 9.16
N ILE A 99 -5.61 5.19 8.13
CA ILE A 99 -6.13 6.07 7.09
C ILE A 99 -7.36 6.83 7.62
N ALA A 100 -7.29 8.16 7.62
CA ALA A 100 -8.38 9.04 7.97
C ALA A 100 -9.28 9.24 6.74
N GLY A 101 -10.52 8.74 6.78
CA GLY A 101 -11.46 8.83 5.65
C GLY A 101 -12.83 8.20 5.92
N ARG A 102 -13.84 8.61 5.14
CA ARG A 102 -15.30 8.39 5.30
C ARG A 102 -15.76 6.91 5.34
N ARG A 103 -15.36 6.12 6.33
CA ARG A 103 -16.17 4.94 6.72
C ARG A 103 -17.28 5.42 7.64
N SER A 104 -18.52 5.16 7.24
CA SER A 104 -19.77 5.32 7.98
C SER A 104 -19.83 4.57 9.33
N GLU A 105 -18.72 4.04 9.84
CA GLU A 105 -18.63 3.36 11.14
C GLU A 105 -17.96 4.22 12.23
N PHE A 106 -17.53 5.46 11.94
CA PHE A 106 -16.96 6.38 12.94
C PHE A 106 -17.96 7.38 13.55
N ARG A 107 -19.28 7.15 13.46
CA ARG A 107 -20.30 8.10 13.94
C ARG A 107 -20.48 8.23 15.46
N LEU A 108 -19.65 7.59 16.30
CA LEU A 108 -19.80 7.72 17.77
C LEU A 108 -18.56 8.20 18.54
N SER A 109 -17.41 8.43 17.89
CA SER A 109 -16.19 8.91 18.58
C SER A 109 -15.77 10.33 18.17
N GLU A 110 -16.66 11.06 17.47
CA GLU A 110 -16.48 12.43 16.99
C GLU A 110 -16.30 13.41 18.16
N ARG A 111 -15.04 13.58 18.59
CA ARG A 111 -14.41 14.82 19.09
C ARG A 111 -13.20 14.52 19.96
N ILE A 112 -13.21 13.42 20.72
CA ILE A 112 -12.10 13.07 21.63
C ILE A 112 -10.93 12.43 20.85
N GLY A 113 -11.22 11.55 19.88
CA GLY A 113 -10.18 10.88 19.07
C GLY A 113 -9.43 11.81 18.11
N LEU A 114 -10.07 12.87 17.61
CA LEU A 114 -9.46 13.84 16.70
C LEU A 114 -8.45 14.74 17.43
N VAL A 115 -8.76 15.17 18.66
CA VAL A 115 -7.86 16.00 19.48
C VAL A 115 -6.64 15.19 19.94
N LEU A 116 -6.83 13.94 20.36
CA LEU A 116 -5.72 13.05 20.73
C LEU A 116 -4.88 12.60 19.53
N GLY A 117 -5.47 12.47 18.35
CA GLY A 117 -4.73 12.17 17.12
C GLY A 117 -3.72 13.27 16.74
N GLN A 118 -4.00 14.54 17.06
CA GLN A 118 -3.09 15.67 16.77
C GLN A 118 -1.86 15.73 17.67
N VAL A 119 -1.90 15.09 18.85
CA VAL A 119 -0.74 14.97 19.77
C VAL A 119 -0.02 13.63 19.65
N ALA A 120 -0.58 12.66 18.91
CA ALA A 120 0.08 11.39 18.65
C ALA A 120 1.40 11.62 17.89
N PRO A 121 2.46 10.84 18.18
CA PRO A 121 3.69 10.85 17.40
C PRO A 121 3.41 10.63 15.92
N LEU A 122 4.09 11.36 15.03
CA LEU A 122 3.85 11.28 13.59
C LEU A 122 3.91 9.86 13.03
N ARG A 123 4.67 8.95 13.66
CA ARG A 123 4.73 7.54 13.27
C ARG A 123 3.38 6.82 13.31
N TYR A 124 2.48 7.19 14.22
CA TYR A 124 1.18 6.55 14.42
C TYR A 124 -0.01 7.49 14.19
N ARG A 125 0.28 8.73 13.79
CA ARG A 125 -0.75 9.74 13.56
C ARG A 125 -1.58 9.38 12.33
N PRO A 126 -2.92 9.35 12.44
CA PRO A 126 -3.78 9.11 11.29
C PRO A 126 -3.46 10.03 10.12
N ILE A 127 -3.56 9.51 8.91
CA ILE A 127 -3.18 10.21 7.68
C ILE A 127 -4.30 10.14 6.65
N ALA A 128 -4.58 11.24 5.96
CA ALA A 128 -5.62 11.29 4.94
C ALA A 128 -5.26 10.39 3.74
N ALA A 129 -6.26 9.73 3.16
CA ALA A 129 -6.07 8.88 1.98
C ALA A 129 -5.49 9.67 0.81
N GLU A 130 -5.95 10.91 0.64
CA GLU A 130 -5.50 11.85 -0.37
C GLU A 130 -4.01 12.16 -0.22
N ARG A 131 -3.52 12.31 1.03
CA ARG A 131 -2.10 12.53 1.30
C ARG A 131 -1.26 11.33 0.85
N ILE A 132 -1.67 10.12 1.23
CA ILE A 132 -0.98 8.88 0.83
C ILE A 132 -0.91 8.78 -0.70
N ALA A 133 -2.03 9.02 -1.38
CA ALA A 133 -2.09 8.97 -2.83
C ALA A 133 -1.17 10.01 -3.48
N THR A 134 -1.21 11.27 -3.04
CA THR A 134 -0.35 12.34 -3.57
C THR A 134 1.13 12.00 -3.41
N GLU A 135 1.56 11.57 -2.23
CA GLU A 135 2.97 11.25 -1.98
C GLU A 135 3.43 10.02 -2.77
N LEU A 136 2.60 8.97 -2.82
CA LEU A 136 2.92 7.76 -3.55
C LEU A 136 3.06 8.04 -5.06
N VAL A 137 2.09 8.74 -5.65
CA VAL A 137 2.14 9.12 -7.07
C VAL A 137 3.38 9.95 -7.36
N SER A 138 3.64 10.97 -6.54
CA SER A 138 4.76 11.88 -6.73
C SER A 138 6.11 11.15 -6.66
N ALA A 139 6.28 10.26 -5.68
CA ALA A 139 7.50 9.47 -5.53
C ALA A 139 7.71 8.48 -6.67
N VAL A 140 6.63 7.88 -7.20
CA VAL A 140 6.73 6.92 -8.30
C VAL A 140 7.17 7.60 -9.58
N ILE A 141 6.69 8.80 -9.89
CA ILE A 141 7.04 9.50 -11.14
C ILE A 141 8.39 10.23 -11.08
N GLN A 142 8.84 10.63 -9.90
CA GLN A 142 10.14 11.27 -9.71
C GLN A 142 11.30 10.26 -9.82
N ALA A 143 12.49 10.77 -10.15
CA ALA A 143 13.72 9.99 -10.05
C ALA A 143 14.07 9.76 -8.57
N GLY A 144 14.63 8.61 -8.26
CA GLY A 144 14.97 8.22 -6.91
C GLY A 144 15.69 6.86 -6.88
N PRO A 145 15.95 6.30 -5.69
CA PRO A 145 16.51 4.95 -5.58
C PRO A 145 15.55 3.90 -6.17
N ALA A 146 16.11 2.74 -6.53
CA ALA A 146 15.32 1.63 -7.10
C ALA A 146 14.23 1.15 -6.15
N VAL A 147 14.45 1.19 -4.84
CA VAL A 147 13.45 0.91 -3.81
C VAL A 147 13.41 2.07 -2.82
N GLU A 148 12.21 2.60 -2.55
CA GLU A 148 11.98 3.64 -1.55
C GLU A 148 10.78 3.32 -0.68
N VAL A 149 10.95 3.45 0.63
CA VAL A 149 9.88 3.28 1.61
C VAL A 149 9.49 4.64 2.17
N LEU A 150 8.23 5.04 1.95
CA LEU A 150 7.64 6.23 2.55
C LEU A 150 6.94 5.84 3.85
N ASP A 151 7.63 5.98 4.97
CA ASP A 151 7.01 5.74 6.28
C ASP A 151 5.95 6.80 6.63
N ASN A 152 5.14 6.56 7.67
CA ASN A 152 4.08 7.48 8.04
C ASN A 152 4.58 8.89 8.40
N ILE A 153 5.83 9.05 8.87
CA ILE A 153 6.42 10.37 9.15
C ILE A 153 6.71 11.08 7.84
N THR A 154 7.36 10.40 6.89
CA THR A 154 7.64 10.92 5.54
C THR A 154 6.36 11.29 4.81
N LEU A 155 5.33 10.44 4.85
CA LEU A 155 4.03 10.72 4.24
C LEU A 155 3.35 11.96 4.85
N HIS A 156 3.54 12.23 6.14
CA HIS A 156 3.04 13.46 6.79
C HIS A 156 3.84 14.70 6.41
N ARG A 157 5.16 14.58 6.27
CA ARG A 157 6.04 15.71 5.91
C ARG A 157 6.00 16.05 4.42
N GLY A 158 5.76 15.05 3.59
CA GLY A 158 5.88 15.11 2.14
C GLY A 158 7.29 14.82 1.66
N ILE A 159 7.39 14.38 0.41
CA ILE A 159 8.64 14.35 -0.34
C ILE A 159 8.84 15.74 -0.96
N GLY A 160 9.95 16.39 -0.63
CA GLY A 160 10.30 17.75 -1.08
C GLY A 160 11.19 17.73 -2.31
#